data_AF-A0A0D2S5Q0-F1
#
_entry.id   AF-A0A0D2S5Q0-F1
#
_cell.length_a   1.000
_cell.length_b   1.000
_cell.length_c   1.000
_cell.angle_alpha   90.00
_cell.angle_beta   90.00
_cell.angle_gamma   90.00
#
_symmetry.space_group_name_H-M   'P 1'
#
loop_
_entity.id
_entity.type
_entity.pdbx_description
1 polymer ?
#
loop_
_entity_poly.entity_id
_entity_poly.type
_entity_poly.pdbx_seq_one_letter_code
_entity_poly.pdbx_strand_id
1 'polypeptide(L)'
;MQAQKEAPPDMQCRDKFLLQSVNVNDGASAKDITAEMFNKEAGHVVEECKLRVVYVSPPQPPSPVREGSEEGSPPRASASDNGHANAAEFAAAAKQFSEGLEAQDKSFEARALITKLTAEKNSAIQQNNKLRQELELLKRQSSKSGSSVSFMVVILIGLIGIIMGYIMKK
;
A
#
# COMPACT_ATOMS: atom_id res chain seq x y z
N MET A 1 12.93 21.04 1.74
CA MET A 1 13.61 20.85 0.44
C MET A 1 13.48 22.13 -0.37
N GLN A 2 14.41 22.42 -1.27
CA GLN A 2 14.35 23.61 -2.12
C GLN A 2 13.92 23.21 -3.54
N ALA A 3 13.08 24.02 -4.18
CA ALA A 3 12.58 23.71 -5.51
C ALA A 3 13.70 23.86 -6.55
N GLN A 4 13.89 22.82 -7.37
CA GLN A 4 14.80 22.85 -8.51
C GLN A 4 14.20 23.72 -9.62
N LYS A 5 15.01 24.61 -10.20
CA LYS A 5 14.59 25.51 -11.27
C LYS A 5 14.78 24.93 -12.68
N GLU A 6 15.77 24.06 -12.85
CA GLU A 6 16.18 23.47 -14.13
C GLU A 6 16.81 22.09 -13.90
N ALA A 7 16.60 21.15 -14.83
CA ALA A 7 17.11 19.78 -14.72
C ALA A 7 18.65 19.73 -14.92
N PRO A 8 19.39 18.81 -14.28
CA PRO A 8 20.84 18.76 -14.41
C PRO A 8 21.23 18.17 -15.78
N PRO A 9 22.33 18.62 -16.43
CA PRO A 9 22.72 18.14 -17.75
C PRO A 9 22.98 16.63 -17.84
N ASP A 10 23.39 16.00 -16.74
CA ASP A 10 23.65 14.55 -16.64
C ASP A 10 22.40 13.75 -16.23
N MET A 11 21.30 14.41 -15.88
CA MET A 11 20.08 13.83 -15.32
C MET A 11 20.33 12.91 -14.10
N GLN A 12 21.42 13.12 -13.36
CA GLN A 12 21.75 12.33 -12.18
C GLN A 12 21.44 13.09 -10.89
N CYS A 13 20.62 12.48 -10.04
CA CYS A 13 20.50 12.91 -8.65
C CYS A 13 21.34 12.02 -7.75
N ARG A 14 22.17 12.63 -6.89
CA ARG A 14 22.91 11.91 -5.84
C ARG A 14 22.17 11.90 -4.50
N ASP A 15 21.07 12.66 -4.42
CA ASP A 15 20.27 12.81 -3.22
C ASP A 15 19.61 11.48 -2.81
N LYS A 16 19.54 11.33 -1.49
CA LYS A 16 19.02 10.15 -0.80
C LYS A 16 18.11 10.64 0.30
N PHE A 17 16.86 10.20 0.31
CA PHE A 17 15.96 10.40 1.43
C PHE A 17 16.03 9.20 2.35
N LEU A 18 16.06 9.46 3.66
CA LEU A 18 15.85 8.46 4.69
C LEU A 18 14.41 8.63 5.18
N LEU A 19 13.56 7.65 4.89
CA LEU A 19 12.27 7.51 5.54
C LEU A 19 12.48 6.69 6.81
N GLN A 20 12.03 7.20 7.95
CA GLN A 20 12.00 6.47 9.21
C GLN A 20 10.54 6.28 9.63
N SER A 21 10.18 5.06 10.01
CA SER A 21 8.86 4.69 10.53
C SER A 21 8.98 4.08 11.92
N VAL A 22 8.03 4.42 12.78
CA VAL A 22 7.94 3.94 14.17
C VAL A 22 6.50 3.50 14.43
N ASN A 23 6.33 2.44 15.22
CA ASN A 23 5.00 2.04 15.67
C ASN A 23 4.56 2.92 16.85
N VAL A 24 3.31 3.37 16.85
CA VAL A 24 2.72 4.22 17.89
C VAL A 24 1.44 3.58 18.43
N ASN A 25 1.10 3.90 19.68
CA ASN A 25 -0.12 3.39 20.29
C ASN A 25 -1.37 3.98 19.64
N ASP A 26 -2.46 3.21 19.60
CA ASP A 26 -3.76 3.68 19.13
C ASP A 26 -4.20 4.94 19.90
N GLY A 27 -4.59 5.98 19.16
CA GLY A 27 -5.00 7.27 19.71
C GLY A 27 -3.87 8.29 19.95
N ALA A 28 -2.61 7.96 19.61
CA ALA A 28 -1.52 8.94 19.63
C ALA A 28 -1.82 10.15 18.74
N SER A 29 -1.54 11.36 19.24
CA SER A 29 -1.74 12.62 18.53
C SER A 29 -0.41 13.19 18.01
N ALA A 30 -0.49 14.17 17.10
CA ALA A 30 0.70 14.84 16.58
C ALA A 30 1.54 15.58 17.64
N LYS A 31 1.01 15.78 18.86
CA LYS A 31 1.74 16.38 20.00
C LYS A 31 2.60 15.37 20.75
N ASP A 32 2.27 14.09 20.64
CA ASP A 32 2.93 12.98 21.33
C ASP A 32 4.12 12.44 20.51
N ILE A 33 4.23 12.86 19.24
CA ILE A 33 5.33 12.52 18.34
C ILE A 33 6.59 13.32 18.74
N THR A 34 7.54 12.67 19.39
CA THR A 34 8.83 13.26 19.75
C THR A 34 9.96 12.72 18.87
N ALA A 35 11.07 13.46 18.78
CA ALA A 35 12.27 12.98 18.07
C ALA A 35 12.90 11.75 18.73
N GLU A 36 12.69 11.56 20.03
CA GLU A 36 13.18 10.42 20.82
C GLU A 36 12.61 9.09 20.32
N MET A 37 11.34 9.05 19.88
CA MET A 37 10.71 7.86 19.31
C MET A 37 11.49 7.25 18.13
N PHE A 38 12.22 8.09 17.39
CA PHE A 38 13.03 7.70 16.23
C PHE A 38 14.48 7.31 16.60
N ASN A 39 14.82 7.26 17.89
CA ASN A 39 16.14 6.82 18.35
C ASN A 39 16.17 5.30 18.63
N LYS A 40 16.95 4.57 17.81
CA LYS A 40 17.20 3.13 17.97
C LYS A 40 17.97 2.77 19.25
N GLU A 41 18.82 3.67 19.74
CA GLU A 41 19.65 3.44 20.94
C GLU A 41 18.81 3.40 22.23
N ALA A 42 17.65 4.06 22.22
CA ALA A 42 16.66 4.01 23.31
C ALA A 42 15.84 2.70 23.33
N GLY A 43 16.11 1.76 22.42
CA GLY A 43 15.40 0.48 22.31
C GLY A 43 14.11 0.53 21.49
N HIS A 44 13.82 1.65 20.82
CA HIS A 44 12.66 1.75 19.93
C HIS A 44 12.86 0.97 18.62
N VAL A 45 11.80 0.32 18.15
CA VAL A 45 11.79 -0.34 16.84
C VAL A 45 11.53 0.71 15.76
N VAL A 46 12.63 1.20 15.17
CA VAL A 46 12.63 2.17 14.07
C VAL A 46 12.97 1.45 12.77
N GLU A 47 12.02 1.39 11.85
CA GLU A 47 12.23 0.91 10.49
C GLU A 47 12.79 2.05 9.62
N GLU A 48 13.74 1.72 8.74
CA GLU A 48 14.42 2.71 7.91
C GLU A 48 14.44 2.29 6.45
N CYS A 49 13.92 3.15 5.57
CA CYS A 49 13.91 2.94 4.13
C CYS A 49 14.68 4.06 3.42
N LYS A 50 15.70 3.69 2.65
CA LYS A 50 16.59 4.64 1.97
C LYS A 50 16.22 4.78 0.50
N LEU A 51 15.53 5.87 0.18
CA LEU A 51 15.05 6.17 -1.16
C LEU A 51 16.11 6.95 -1.94
N ARG A 52 16.37 6.55 -3.19
CA ARG A 52 17.21 7.31 -4.13
C ARG A 52 16.33 8.19 -5.00
N VAL A 53 16.80 9.41 -5.29
CA VAL A 53 16.19 10.26 -6.31
C VAL A 53 16.73 9.86 -7.69
N VAL A 54 15.85 9.83 -8.70
CA VAL A 54 16.19 9.57 -10.11
C VAL A 54 15.42 10.58 -10.95
N TYR A 55 16.12 11.29 -11.85
CA TYR A 55 15.44 12.11 -12.86
C TYR A 55 15.07 11.25 -14.05
N VAL A 56 13.90 11.51 -14.61
CA VAL A 56 13.41 10.85 -15.83
C VAL A 56 13.08 11.92 -16.87
N SER A 57 13.46 11.68 -18.12
CA SER A 57 13.09 12.58 -19.21
C SER A 57 11.56 12.62 -19.38
N PRO A 58 10.97 13.79 -19.69
CA PRO A 58 9.55 13.86 -20.01
C PRO A 58 9.17 12.90 -21.15
N PRO A 59 7.95 12.34 -21.17
CA PRO A 59 7.46 11.53 -22.28
C PRO A 59 7.57 12.32 -23.59
N GLN A 60 8.17 11.71 -24.61
CA GLN A 60 8.31 12.35 -25.91
C GLN A 60 6.91 12.60 -26.50
N PRO A 61 6.60 13.83 -26.99
CA PRO A 61 5.30 14.09 -27.59
C PRO A 61 5.08 13.18 -28.81
N PRO A 62 3.84 12.77 -29.10
CA PRO A 62 3.55 11.95 -30.27
C PRO A 62 4.07 12.67 -31.52
N SER A 63 4.87 11.95 -32.32
CA SER A 63 5.47 12.51 -33.54
C SER A 63 4.37 13.09 -34.44
N PRO A 64 4.52 14.34 -34.93
CA PRO A 64 3.54 14.92 -35.85
C PRO A 64 3.27 13.95 -37.00
N VAL A 65 2.01 13.53 -37.14
CA VAL A 65 1.61 12.65 -38.24
C VAL A 65 1.86 13.42 -39.53
N ARG A 66 2.71 12.86 -40.39
CA ARG A 66 3.11 13.49 -41.64
C ARG A 66 1.88 13.61 -42.55
N GLU A 67 1.31 14.80 -42.62
CA GLU A 67 0.37 15.13 -43.69
C GLU A 67 1.09 14.91 -45.03
N GLY A 68 0.45 14.13 -45.90
CA GLY A 68 1.08 13.60 -47.11
C GLY A 68 1.28 14.69 -48.15
N SER A 69 2.48 15.27 -48.20
CA SER A 69 2.94 16.04 -49.36
C SER A 69 3.49 15.06 -50.40
N GLU A 70 2.73 14.93 -51.49
CA GLU A 70 2.95 14.01 -52.60
C GLU A 70 3.94 14.57 -53.63
N GLU A 71 5.26 14.52 -53.38
CA GLU A 71 6.22 14.71 -54.49
C GLU A 71 7.58 14.00 -54.32
N GLY A 72 7.98 13.29 -55.39
CA GLY A 72 9.38 13.14 -55.82
C GLY A 72 10.37 12.29 -54.99
N SER A 73 10.74 11.12 -55.52
CA SER A 73 12.02 10.41 -55.27
C SER A 73 12.74 10.20 -56.63
N PRO A 74 13.97 9.62 -56.77
CA PRO A 74 15.03 9.14 -55.83
C PRO A 74 16.37 9.90 -56.14
N PRO A 75 17.61 9.35 -56.36
CA PRO A 75 18.31 8.12 -55.92
C PRO A 75 19.79 8.25 -55.43
N ARG A 76 20.09 7.56 -54.31
CA ARG A 76 21.25 6.67 -54.02
C ARG A 76 22.72 7.04 -54.37
N ALA A 77 23.54 7.10 -53.30
CA ALA A 77 25.00 6.89 -53.21
C ALA A 77 25.37 6.57 -51.72
N SER A 78 26.43 5.85 -51.30
CA SER A 78 27.34 4.87 -51.95
C SER A 78 27.73 3.74 -50.94
N ALA A 79 29.01 3.58 -50.51
CA ALA A 79 29.48 2.50 -49.61
C ALA A 79 30.82 2.80 -48.88
N SER A 80 31.25 1.89 -47.97
CA SER A 80 32.55 1.76 -47.25
C SER A 80 32.83 2.75 -46.08
N ASP A 81 33.63 2.43 -45.04
CA ASP A 81 34.55 1.29 -44.78
C ASP A 81 34.63 0.90 -43.27
N ASN A 82 35.30 -0.24 -42.98
CA ASN A 82 35.74 -0.86 -41.69
C ASN A 82 35.79 0.00 -40.38
N GLY A 83 35.71 -0.54 -39.15
CA GLY A 83 35.67 -1.95 -38.70
C GLY A 83 36.74 -2.33 -37.67
N HIS A 84 36.65 -1.88 -36.38
CA HIS A 84 37.28 -2.51 -35.19
C HIS A 84 36.95 -1.75 -33.86
N ALA A 85 35.92 -2.16 -33.09
CA ALA A 85 35.66 -1.61 -31.74
C ALA A 85 34.92 -2.53 -30.73
N ASN A 86 34.40 -3.68 -31.16
CA ASN A 86 33.19 -4.26 -30.53
C ASN A 86 33.42 -5.11 -29.25
N ALA A 87 34.66 -5.35 -28.82
CA ALA A 87 34.93 -6.25 -27.68
C ALA A 87 34.57 -5.62 -26.32
N ALA A 88 34.88 -4.33 -26.13
CA ALA A 88 34.60 -3.62 -24.87
C ALA A 88 33.12 -3.31 -24.69
N GLU A 89 32.44 -2.91 -25.77
CA GLU A 89 31.00 -2.64 -25.77
C GLU A 89 30.19 -3.91 -25.50
N PHE A 90 30.57 -5.06 -26.07
CA PHE A 90 29.87 -6.33 -25.80
C PHE A 90 30.02 -6.77 -24.34
N ALA A 91 31.19 -6.56 -23.71
CA ALA A 91 31.40 -6.84 -22.29
C ALA A 91 30.61 -5.88 -21.37
N ALA A 92 30.50 -4.60 -21.74
CA ALA A 92 29.67 -3.62 -21.03
C ALA A 92 28.18 -3.95 -21.16
N ALA A 93 27.70 -4.25 -22.38
CA ALA A 93 26.34 -4.66 -22.66
C ALA A 93 25.96 -5.96 -21.92
N ALA A 94 26.85 -6.95 -21.88
CA ALA A 94 26.64 -8.19 -21.14
C ALA A 94 26.50 -7.96 -19.62
N LYS A 95 27.33 -7.08 -19.03
CA LYS A 95 27.16 -6.66 -17.63
C LYS A 95 25.84 -5.93 -17.39
N GLN A 96 25.48 -5.00 -18.26
CA GLN A 96 24.25 -4.22 -18.16
C GLN A 96 22.98 -5.10 -18.31
N PHE A 97 23.06 -6.16 -19.14
CA PHE A 97 22.01 -7.17 -19.25
C PHE A 97 21.94 -8.07 -18.01
N SER A 98 23.08 -8.44 -17.43
CA SER A 98 23.16 -9.22 -16.18
C SER A 98 22.56 -8.45 -14.99
N GLU A 99 22.91 -7.18 -14.85
CA GLU A 99 22.41 -6.29 -13.80
C GLU A 99 20.93 -5.92 -14.00
N GLY A 100 20.49 -5.82 -15.26
CA GLY A 100 19.08 -5.68 -15.63
C GLY A 100 18.24 -6.91 -15.28
N LEU A 101 18.75 -8.12 -15.53
CA LEU A 101 18.08 -9.38 -15.18
C LEU A 101 17.90 -9.50 -13.65
N GLU A 102 18.97 -9.24 -12.88
CA GLU A 102 18.95 -9.20 -11.42
C GLU A 102 17.96 -8.17 -10.84
N ALA A 103 17.74 -7.05 -11.52
CA ALA A 103 16.74 -6.05 -11.12
C ALA A 103 15.32 -6.44 -11.56
N GLN A 104 15.17 -7.11 -12.70
CA GLN A 104 13.91 -7.58 -13.25
C GLN A 104 13.33 -8.74 -12.43
N ASP A 105 14.15 -9.69 -12.00
CA ASP A 105 13.72 -10.80 -11.13
C ASP A 105 13.25 -10.29 -9.75
N LYS A 106 14.00 -9.35 -9.14
CA LYS A 106 13.56 -8.67 -7.90
C LYS A 106 12.26 -7.89 -8.10
N SER A 107 12.04 -7.30 -9.29
CA SER A 107 10.76 -6.65 -9.63
C SER A 107 9.62 -7.67 -9.77
N PHE A 108 9.89 -8.84 -10.36
CA PHE A 108 8.91 -9.91 -10.52
C PHE A 108 8.53 -10.53 -9.16
N GLU A 109 9.51 -10.81 -8.30
CA GLU A 109 9.29 -11.26 -6.92
C GLU A 109 8.48 -10.23 -6.12
N ALA A 110 8.86 -8.95 -6.15
CA ALA A 110 8.10 -7.89 -5.48
C ALA A 110 6.65 -7.80 -6.00
N ARG A 111 6.42 -7.91 -7.32
CA ARG A 111 5.07 -7.95 -7.90
C ARG A 111 4.29 -9.19 -7.45
N ALA A 112 4.92 -10.36 -7.38
CA ALA A 112 4.28 -11.59 -6.88
C ALA A 112 3.87 -11.44 -5.40
N LEU A 113 4.75 -10.88 -4.56
CA LEU A 113 4.44 -10.58 -3.15
C LEU A 113 3.29 -9.58 -3.02
N ILE A 114 3.30 -8.47 -3.78
CA ILE A 114 2.20 -7.48 -3.79
C ILE A 114 0.89 -8.13 -4.21
N THR A 115 0.90 -8.99 -5.24
CA THR A 115 -0.31 -9.67 -5.72
C THR A 115 -0.86 -10.63 -4.67
N LYS A 116 0.02 -11.40 -4.01
CA LYS A 116 -0.33 -12.31 -2.91
C LYS A 116 -0.92 -11.57 -1.71
N LEU A 117 -0.23 -10.52 -1.22
CA LEU A 117 -0.70 -9.68 -0.12
C LEU A 117 -2.03 -8.99 -0.44
N THR A 118 -2.24 -8.57 -1.68
CA THR A 118 -3.51 -7.99 -2.14
C THR A 118 -4.64 -9.00 -2.11
N ALA A 119 -4.40 -10.23 -2.58
CA ALA A 119 -5.38 -11.32 -2.52
C ALA A 119 -5.72 -11.71 -1.06
N GLU A 120 -4.71 -11.80 -0.20
CA GLU A 120 -4.86 -12.14 1.22
C GLU A 120 -5.64 -11.04 1.97
N LYS A 121 -5.29 -9.76 1.75
CA LYS A 121 -6.05 -8.60 2.26
C LYS A 121 -7.52 -8.64 1.84
N ASN A 122 -7.81 -8.92 0.57
CA ASN A 122 -9.18 -8.99 0.07
C ASN A 122 -9.96 -10.15 0.70
N SER A 123 -9.32 -11.31 0.89
CA SER A 123 -9.89 -12.46 1.61
C SER A 123 -10.21 -12.09 3.07
N ALA A 124 -9.28 -11.46 3.79
CA ALA A 124 -9.47 -11.02 5.16
C ALA A 124 -10.60 -9.98 5.30
N ILE A 125 -10.71 -9.03 4.36
CA ILE A 125 -11.83 -8.07 4.31
C ILE A 125 -13.16 -8.79 4.10
N GLN A 126 -13.22 -9.78 3.20
CA GLN A 126 -14.44 -10.55 2.95
C GLN A 126 -14.88 -11.34 4.20
N GLN A 127 -13.94 -11.98 4.91
CA GLN A 127 -14.21 -12.65 6.18
C GLN A 127 -14.70 -11.67 7.26
N ASN A 128 -14.05 -10.50 7.38
CA ASN A 128 -14.44 -9.48 8.36
C ASN A 128 -15.85 -8.94 8.10
N ASN A 129 -16.20 -8.70 6.84
CA ASN A 129 -17.55 -8.27 6.43
C ASN A 129 -18.60 -9.34 6.75
N LYS A 130 -18.30 -10.63 6.51
CA LYS A 130 -19.19 -11.73 6.89
C LYS A 130 -19.42 -11.80 8.41
N LEU A 131 -18.35 -11.71 9.20
CA LEU A 131 -18.46 -11.71 10.67
C LEU A 131 -19.25 -10.51 11.19
N ARG A 132 -19.08 -9.32 10.60
CA ARG A 132 -19.91 -8.14 10.92
C ARG A 132 -21.40 -8.41 10.66
N GLN A 133 -21.74 -9.04 9.54
CA GLN A 133 -23.12 -9.40 9.22
C GLN A 133 -23.69 -10.44 10.20
N GLU A 134 -22.92 -11.47 10.57
CA GLU A 134 -23.33 -12.46 11.58
C GLU A 134 -23.55 -11.81 12.96
N LEU A 135 -22.68 -10.88 13.37
CA LEU A 135 -22.84 -10.10 14.60
C LEU A 135 -24.07 -9.18 14.58
N GLU A 136 -24.39 -8.53 13.46
CA GLU A 136 -25.61 -7.73 13.34
C GLU A 136 -26.88 -8.57 13.41
N LEU A 137 -26.89 -9.77 12.81
CA LEU A 137 -28.01 -10.71 12.91
C LEU A 137 -28.21 -11.19 14.37
N LEU A 138 -27.13 -11.59 15.04
CA LEU A 138 -27.16 -11.99 16.46
C LEU A 138 -27.61 -10.84 17.37
N LYS A 139 -27.13 -9.61 17.14
CA LYS A 139 -27.57 -8.41 17.86
C LYS A 139 -29.05 -8.10 17.64
N ARG A 140 -29.56 -8.27 16.42
CA ARG A 140 -30.98 -8.07 16.09
C ARG A 140 -31.89 -9.19 16.60
N GLN A 141 -31.34 -10.39 16.81
CA GLN A 141 -32.02 -11.50 17.46
C GLN A 141 -32.08 -11.30 18.98
N SER A 142 -30.98 -10.90 19.62
CA SER A 142 -30.96 -10.61 21.07
C SER A 142 -31.82 -9.39 21.42
N SER A 143 -31.87 -8.36 20.57
CA SER A 143 -32.79 -7.23 20.74
C SER A 143 -34.26 -7.60 20.55
N LYS A 144 -34.59 -8.71 19.87
CA LYS A 144 -35.95 -9.26 19.79
C LYS A 144 -36.39 -10.03 21.03
N SER A 145 -35.43 -10.58 21.80
CA SER A 145 -35.69 -11.15 23.14
C SER A 145 -35.61 -10.12 24.28
N GLY A 146 -35.06 -8.93 24.03
CA GLY A 146 -34.68 -7.95 25.06
C GLY A 146 -35.76 -6.96 25.51
N SER A 147 -37.05 -7.20 25.27
CA SER A 147 -38.12 -6.23 25.60
C SER A 147 -39.39 -6.85 26.20
N SER A 148 -39.23 -7.71 27.19
CA SER A 148 -40.15 -7.69 28.34
C SER A 148 -39.43 -8.25 29.56
N VAL A 149 -39.64 -7.62 30.73
CA VAL A 149 -39.57 -8.41 31.97
C VAL A 149 -40.69 -9.41 31.82
N SER A 150 -40.34 -10.69 31.58
CA SER A 150 -41.31 -11.71 31.16
C SER A 150 -42.54 -11.63 32.06
N PHE A 151 -43.74 -11.51 31.48
CA PHE A 151 -44.98 -11.32 32.24
C PHE A 151 -45.15 -12.39 33.33
N MET A 152 -44.60 -13.59 33.11
CA MET A 152 -44.50 -14.67 34.10
C MET A 152 -43.81 -14.26 35.40
N VAL A 153 -42.72 -13.47 35.36
CA VAL A 153 -42.01 -12.97 36.55
C VAL A 153 -42.88 -12.00 37.33
N VAL A 154 -43.59 -11.10 36.64
CA VAL A 154 -44.52 -10.16 37.29
C VAL A 154 -45.68 -10.90 37.94
N ILE A 155 -46.24 -11.91 37.26
CA ILE A 155 -47.30 -12.79 37.80
C ILE A 155 -46.80 -13.58 39.02
N LEU A 156 -45.59 -14.15 38.96
CA LEU A 156 -44.97 -14.88 40.07
C LEU A 156 -44.80 -14.00 41.31
N ILE A 157 -44.25 -12.79 41.16
CA ILE A 157 -44.08 -11.83 42.27
C ILE A 157 -45.45 -11.44 42.86
N GLY A 158 -46.45 -11.20 42.01
CA GLY A 158 -47.82 -10.90 42.45
C GLY A 158 -48.46 -12.03 43.25
N LEU A 159 -48.35 -13.27 42.78
CA LEU A 159 -48.86 -14.46 43.49
C LEU A 159 -48.17 -14.68 44.83
N ILE A 160 -46.84 -14.53 44.90
CA ILE A 160 -46.08 -14.60 46.15
C ILE A 160 -46.56 -13.52 47.13
N GLY A 161 -46.77 -12.29 46.67
CA GLY A 161 -47.31 -11.20 47.50
C GLY A 161 -48.71 -11.48 48.05
N ILE A 162 -49.60 -12.05 47.22
CA ILE A 162 -50.96 -12.45 47.64
C ILE A 162 -50.91 -13.56 48.70
N ILE A 163 -50.09 -14.59 48.48
CA ILE A 163 -49.93 -15.70 49.43
C ILE A 163 -49.35 -15.21 50.76
N MET A 164 -48.30 -14.38 50.72
CA MET A 164 -47.67 -13.84 51.92
C MET A 164 -48.62 -12.93 52.70
N GLY A 165 -49.36 -12.05 51.99
CA GLY A 165 -50.39 -11.19 52.59
C GLY A 165 -51.58 -11.96 53.17
N TYR A 166 -51.95 -13.10 52.57
CA TYR A 166 -52.97 -14.00 53.12
C TYR A 166 -52.50 -14.70 54.40
N ILE A 167 -51.24 -15.16 54.43
CA ILE A 167 -50.65 -15.80 55.62
C ILE A 167 -50.50 -14.79 56.76
N MET A 168 -50.04 -13.56 56.50
CA MET A 168 -49.86 -12.51 57.53
C MET A 168 -51.17 -11.91 58.05
N LYS A 169 -52.31 -12.19 57.42
CA LYS A 169 -53.65 -11.73 57.84
C LYS A 169 -54.38 -12.75 58.73
N LYS A 170 -53.77 -13.90 58.99
CA LYS A 170 -54.32 -14.98 59.82
C LYS A 170 -53.57 -15.10 61.15
#